data_AF-A0A7X8G0E8-F1
#
_entry.id   AF-A0A7X8G0E8-F1
#
_cell.length_a   1.000
_cell.length_b   1.000
_cell.length_c   1.000
_cell.angle_alpha   90.00
_cell.angle_beta   90.00
_cell.angle_gamma   90.00
#
_symmetry.space_group_name_H-M   'P 1'
#
loop_
_entity.id
_entity.type
_entity.pdbx_description
1 polymer ?
#
loop_
_entity_poly.entity_id
_entity_poly.type
_entity_poly.pdbx_seq_one_letter_code
_entity_poly.pdbx_strand_id
1 'polypeptide(L)' 'MEISLNNEENIIKGSKIIKNGGLVAFPTETVYGLGADVFNPIAIAKIFEAKQRPFFDPLIAHVDSLDKLKTV' A
#
# COMPACT_ATOMS: atom_id res chain seq x y z
N MET A 1 3.13 14.19 -4.70
CA MET A 1 2.47 13.57 -3.54
C MET A 1 1.33 14.48 -3.15
N GLU A 2 0.10 13.97 -3.12
CA GLU A 2 -1.09 14.73 -2.73
C GLU A 2 -1.49 14.27 -1.32
N ILE A 3 -1.75 15.20 -0.40
CA ILE A 3 -2.24 14.91 0.95
C ILE A 3 -3.74 15.17 0.94
N SER A 4 -4.52 14.18 1.30
CA SER A 4 -5.98 14.26 1.33
C SER A 4 -6.50 13.93 2.74
N LEU A 5 -7.64 14.51 3.11
CA LEU A 5 -8.29 14.27 4.41
C LEU A 5 -8.82 12.82 4.49
N ASN A 6 -8.88 12.28 5.70
CA ASN A 6 -9.45 10.94 5.92
C ASN A 6 -10.97 10.96 5.79
N ASN A 7 -11.47 10.64 4.59
CA ASN A 7 -12.90 10.51 4.29
C ASN A 7 -13.13 9.39 3.27
N GLU A 8 -14.39 8.99 3.10
CA GLU A 8 -14.77 7.88 2.23
C GLU A 8 -14.35 8.09 0.76
N GLU A 9 -14.51 9.31 0.25
CA GLU A 9 -14.11 9.67 -1.12
C GLU A 9 -12.61 9.43 -1.36
N ASN A 10 -11.76 9.83 -0.42
CA ASN A 10 -10.32 9.67 -0.51
C ASN A 10 -9.89 8.21 -0.28
N ILE A 11 -10.62 7.45 0.53
CA ILE A 11 -10.41 5.99 0.65
C ILE A 11 -10.70 5.32 -0.70
N ILE A 12 -11.80 5.68 -1.37
CA ILE A 12 -12.16 5.17 -2.70
C ILE A 12 -11.10 5.59 -3.73
N LYS A 13 -10.64 6.84 -3.71
CA LYS A 13 -9.55 7.34 -4.56
C LYS A 13 -8.27 6.54 -4.37
N GLY A 14 -7.84 6.33 -3.12
CA GLY A 14 -6.67 5.54 -2.77
C GLY A 14 -6.79 4.08 -3.23
N SER A 15 -7.95 3.47 -3.02
CA SER A 15 -8.23 2.11 -3.50
C SER A 15 -8.05 1.98 -5.01
N LYS A 16 -8.55 2.96 -5.80
CA LYS A 16 -8.36 2.99 -7.25
C LYS A 16 -6.89 3.13 -7.64
N ILE A 17 -6.13 3.98 -6.93
CA ILE A 17 -4.70 4.15 -7.18
C ILE A 17 -3.96 2.83 -6.94
N ILE A 18 -4.21 2.14 -5.82
CA ILE A 18 -3.61 0.83 -5.52
C ILE A 18 -3.95 -0.19 -6.60
N LYS A 19 -5.23 -0.33 -6.96
CA LYS A 19 -5.71 -1.28 -7.99
C LYS A 19 -5.08 -1.02 -9.37
N ASN A 20 -4.71 0.22 -9.66
CA ASN A 20 -4.04 0.61 -10.90
C ASN A 20 -2.51 0.51 -10.82
N GLY A 21 -1.95 -0.12 -9.78
CA GLY A 21 -0.50 -0.29 -9.59
C GLY A 21 0.23 0.99 -9.16
N GLY A 22 -0.50 1.95 -8.57
CA GLY A 22 0.04 3.14 -7.93
C GLY A 22 0.40 2.91 -6.47
N LEU A 23 1.01 3.93 -5.86
CA LEU A 23 1.40 3.93 -4.45
C LEU A 23 0.48 4.85 -3.65
N VAL A 24 0.13 4.43 -2.43
CA VAL A 24 -0.66 5.24 -1.50
C VAL A 24 0.03 5.26 -0.15
N ALA A 25 0.30 6.47 0.35
CA ALA A 25 0.70 6.66 1.74
C ALA A 25 -0.56 6.82 2.60
N PHE A 26 -0.68 6.04 3.67
CA PHE A 26 -1.87 6.06 4.55
C PHE A 26 -1.47 5.99 6.04
N PRO A 27 -2.23 6.64 6.93
CA PRO A 27 -1.97 6.57 8.36
C PRO A 27 -2.35 5.20 8.92
N THR A 28 -1.61 4.73 9.93
CA THR A 28 -1.99 3.63 10.83
C THR A 28 -1.92 4.12 12.27
N GLU A 29 -2.22 3.25 13.24
CA GLU A 29 -2.07 3.56 14.67
C GLU A 29 -0.61 3.74 15.09
N THR A 30 0.35 3.18 14.34
CA THR A 30 1.80 3.26 14.65
C THR A 30 2.52 4.31 13.83
N VAL A 31 2.49 4.16 12.50
CA VAL A 31 3.25 4.98 11.54
C VAL A 31 2.50 5.15 10.22
N TYR A 32 2.94 6.08 9.38
CA TYR A 32 2.46 6.10 8.00
C TYR A 32 3.05 4.92 7.22
N GLY A 33 2.16 4.14 6.59
CA GLY A 33 2.52 3.10 5.64
C GLY A 33 2.60 3.65 4.22
N LEU A 34 3.49 3.09 3.40
CA LEU A 34 3.47 3.26 1.95
C LEU A 34 3.05 1.92 1.33
N GLY A 35 1.82 1.86 0.81
CA GLY A 35 1.22 0.65 0.27
C GLY A 35 1.12 0.63 -1.25
N ALA A 36 1.05 -0.59 -1.77
CA ALA A 36 0.80 -0.95 -3.15
C ALA A 36 -0.02 -2.25 -3.18
N ASP A 37 -0.46 -2.68 -4.36
CA ASP A 37 -1.12 -3.97 -4.53
C ASP A 37 -0.12 -5.12 -4.31
N VAL A 38 -0.40 -5.98 -3.34
CA VAL A 38 0.44 -7.12 -2.95
C VAL A 38 0.57 -8.19 -4.05
N PHE A 39 -0.38 -8.25 -4.99
CA PHE A 39 -0.33 -9.19 -6.11
C PHE A 39 0.35 -8.59 -7.36
N ASN A 40 0.76 -7.33 -7.31
CA ASN A 40 1.37 -6.63 -8.43
C ASN A 40 2.88 -6.40 -8.18
N PRO A 41 3.77 -7.24 -8.75
CA PRO A 41 5.22 -7.13 -8.50
C PRO A 41 5.81 -5.80 -8.99
N ILE A 42 5.24 -5.20 -10.04
CA ILE A 42 5.68 -3.89 -10.54
C ILE A 42 5.35 -2.80 -9.53
N ALA A 43 4.16 -2.85 -8.92
CA ALA A 43 3.77 -1.88 -7.89
C ALA A 43 4.60 -2.05 -6.61
N ILE A 44 4.93 -3.28 -6.23
CA ILE A 44 5.85 -3.58 -5.11
C ILE A 44 7.24 -3.00 -5.38
N ALA A 45 7.79 -3.17 -6.58
CA ALA A 45 9.10 -2.63 -6.95
C ALA A 45 9.16 -1.10 -6.77
N LYS A 46 8.07 -0.37 -7.07
CA LYS A 46 7.96 1.07 -6.83
C LYS A 46 8.07 1.44 -5.34
N ILE A 47 7.65 0.59 -4.41
CA ILE A 47 7.85 0.84 -2.96
C ILE A 47 9.34 0.83 -2.63
N PHE A 48 10.08 -0.17 -3.12
CA PHE A 48 11.52 -0.27 -2.88
C PHE A 48 12.26 0.93 -3.47
N GLU A 49 11.93 1.32 -4.70
CA GLU A 49 12.49 2.50 -5.36
C GLU A 49 12.19 3.78 -4.58
N ALA A 50 10.92 4.03 -4.25
CA ALA A 50 10.49 5.25 -3.56
C ALA A 50 11.10 5.39 -2.16
N LYS A 51 11.30 4.28 -1.44
CA LYS A 51 11.92 4.27 -0.10
C LYS A 51 13.44 4.14 -0.13
N GLN A 52 14.05 3.94 -1.31
CA GLN A 52 15.45 3.53 -1.46
C GLN A 52 15.78 2.33 -0.56
N ARG A 53 14.84 1.38 -0.45
CA ARG A 53 14.93 0.23 0.45
C ARG A 53 15.69 -0.90 -0.26
N PRO A 54 16.64 -1.58 0.41
CA PRO A 54 17.26 -2.77 -0.16
C PRO A 54 16.25 -3.89 -0.40
N PHE A 55 16.37 -4.60 -1.53
CA PHE A 55 15.42 -5.66 -1.93
C PHE A 55 15.39 -6.87 -1.00
N PHE A 56 16.42 -7.07 -0.17
CA PHE A 56 16.48 -8.17 0.79
C PHE A 56 15.69 -7.88 2.09
N ASP A 57 15.20 -6.65 2.28
CA ASP A 57 14.45 -6.27 3.47
C ASP A 57 12.93 -6.33 3.19
N PRO A 58 12.23 -7.39 3.65
CA PRO A 58 10.87 -7.71 3.21
C PRO A 58 9.85 -6.63 3.59
N LEU A 59 8.68 -6.69 2.94
CA LEU A 59 7.54 -5.82 3.23
C LEU A 59 6.44 -6.59 3.99
N ILE A 60 5.65 -5.88 4.79
CA ILE A 60 4.53 -6.46 5.53
C ILE A 60 3.26 -6.38 4.68
N ALA A 61 2.62 -7.53 4.42
CA ALA A 61 1.31 -7.58 3.78
C ALA A 61 0.20 -7.29 4.81
N HIS A 62 -0.64 -6.31 4.52
CA HIS A 62 -1.77 -5.93 5.38
C HIS A 62 -3.06 -6.57 4.83
N VAL A 63 -3.87 -7.14 5.72
CA VAL A 63 -5.18 -7.72 5.40
C VAL A 63 -6.24 -7.18 6.37
N ASP A 64 -7.49 -7.13 5.92
CA ASP A 64 -8.62 -6.64 6.72
C ASP A 64 -9.30 -7.73 7.56
N SER A 65 -8.99 -9.01 7.27
CA SER A 65 -9.67 -10.16 7.84
C SER A 65 -8.80 -11.41 7.79
N LEU A 66 -9.06 -12.36 8.70
CA LEU A 66 -8.36 -13.64 8.72
C LEU A 66 -8.62 -14.49 7.47
N ASP A 67 -9.79 -14.34 6.85
CA ASP A 67 -10.11 -15.08 5.62
C ASP A 67 -9.19 -14.69 4.46
N LYS A 68 -8.76 -13.43 4.40
CA LYS A 68 -7.80 -12.96 3.39
C LYS A 68 -6.41 -13.56 3.53
N LEU A 69 -6.00 -14.02 4.72
CA LEU A 69 -4.70 -14.67 4.93
C LEU A 69 -4.51 -15.92 4.07
N LYS A 70 -5.59 -16.57 3.65
CA LYS A 70 -5.52 -17.77 2.80
C LYS A 70 -5.15 -17.45 1.35
N THR A 71 -5.22 -16.17 0.97
CA THR A 71 -5.09 -15.70 -0.43
C THR A 71 -3.90 -14.79 -0.66
N VAL A 72 -3.26 -14.31 0.41
CA VAL A 72 -2.09 -13.42 0.36
C VAL A 72 -0.81 -14.24 0.41
#